data_AF-A0AAN5D527-F1
#
_entry.id   AF-A0AAN5D527-F1
#
_cell.length_a   1.000
_cell.length_b   1.000
_cell.length_c   1.000
_cell.angle_alpha   90.00
_cell.angle_beta   90.00
_cell.angle_gamma   90.00
#
_symmetry.space_group_name_H-M   'P 1'
#
loop_
_entity.id
_entity.type
_entity.pdbx_description
1 polymer ?
#
loop_
_entity_poly.entity_id
_entity_poly.type
_entity_poly.pdbx_seq_one_letter_code
_entity_poly.pdbx_strand_id
1 'polypeptide(L)'
;KKFSLLLHTWSLAVEIQFYLIAPLLYFLISFPATKGLRIVLILILTAVSLTLYSFSDATTQFYSLQCRIWQFLLGFLASNLVTEKKEFVMDRTRWMRMVAFALPATLSVTVLGGVSLGIDRIIVSICSAVIVLIGNDHQSRLLTNRLLTVVRDYSYELYLIHWPVIVLFNYSTRFHGLGHAIVVLIITISFFLVLQRIFQAVNIPQSTFTPNFRYTGILYLAIVLALIIKSKSLTIILRNQIDSLRLSAMEWAIGHEFFTLPPHEED
;
A
#
# COMPACT_ATOMS: atom_id res chain seq x y z
N LYS A 1 11.31 12.15 16.29
CA LYS A 1 10.57 11.20 15.40
C LYS A 1 11.58 10.40 14.60
N LYS A 2 11.50 9.06 14.62
CA LYS A 2 12.37 8.18 13.84
C LYS A 2 12.14 8.47 12.35
N PHE A 3 13.19 8.84 11.63
CA PHE A 3 13.13 9.16 10.21
C PHE A 3 13.16 7.84 9.42
N SER A 4 12.09 7.55 8.68
CA SER A 4 12.01 6.34 7.84
C SER A 4 11.50 6.70 6.45
N LEU A 5 12.45 6.85 5.51
CA LEU A 5 12.18 7.18 4.11
C LEU A 5 11.33 6.09 3.44
N LEU A 6 11.63 4.83 3.76
CA LEU A 6 10.99 3.67 3.17
C LEU A 6 9.81 3.15 4.00
N LEU A 7 9.28 3.94 4.95
CA LEU A 7 8.17 3.44 5.76
C LEU A 7 7.00 2.99 4.88
N HIS A 8 6.61 3.78 3.89
CA HIS A 8 5.55 3.44 2.93
C HIS A 8 5.74 2.10 2.18
N THR A 9 6.94 1.52 2.12
CA THR A 9 7.15 0.23 1.46
C THR A 9 6.68 -0.96 2.32
N TRP A 10 6.20 -0.74 3.55
CA TRP A 10 5.65 -1.80 4.39
C TRP A 10 4.47 -2.51 3.71
N SER A 11 3.59 -1.75 3.05
CA SER A 11 2.41 -2.29 2.37
C SER A 11 2.83 -3.13 1.17
N LEU A 12 3.81 -2.64 0.42
CA LEU A 12 4.42 -3.34 -0.72
C LEU A 12 5.08 -4.66 -0.28
N ALA A 13 5.76 -4.67 0.86
CA ALA A 13 6.36 -5.90 1.39
C ALA A 13 5.29 -6.96 1.72
N VAL A 14 4.18 -6.56 2.34
CA VAL A 14 3.03 -7.45 2.61
C VAL A 14 2.41 -7.94 1.31
N GLU A 15 2.31 -7.09 0.30
CA GLU A 15 1.76 -7.43 -1.02
C GLU A 15 2.61 -8.49 -1.74
N ILE A 16 3.95 -8.31 -1.75
CA ILE A 16 4.87 -9.28 -2.33
C ILE A 16 4.80 -10.63 -1.60
N GLN A 17 4.74 -10.62 -0.26
CA GLN A 17 4.54 -11.86 0.52
C GLN A 17 3.22 -12.55 0.16
N PHE A 18 2.14 -11.79 -0.01
CA PHE A 18 0.87 -12.32 -0.47
C PHE A 18 0.99 -12.93 -1.87
N TYR A 19 1.63 -12.27 -2.83
CA TYR A 19 1.79 -12.82 -4.19
C TYR A 19 2.61 -14.11 -4.24
N LEU A 20 3.57 -14.30 -3.33
CA LEU A 20 4.30 -15.56 -3.21
C LEU A 20 3.41 -16.69 -2.67
N ILE A 21 2.50 -16.37 -1.74
CA ILE A 21 1.63 -17.35 -1.07
C ILE A 21 0.32 -17.58 -1.86
N ALA A 22 -0.12 -16.62 -2.66
CA ALA A 22 -1.38 -16.64 -3.39
C ALA A 22 -1.54 -17.87 -4.31
N PRO A 23 -0.52 -18.33 -5.08
CA PRO A 23 -0.64 -19.56 -5.87
C PRO A 23 -0.92 -20.80 -5.02
N LEU A 24 -0.27 -20.89 -3.85
CA LEU A 24 -0.48 -21.99 -2.92
C LEU A 24 -1.88 -21.93 -2.29
N LEU A 25 -2.33 -20.75 -1.87
CA LEU A 25 -3.69 -20.53 -1.39
C LEU A 25 -4.72 -20.88 -2.44
N TYR A 26 -4.51 -20.45 -3.69
CA TYR A 26 -5.40 -20.76 -4.80
C TYR A 26 -5.48 -22.26 -5.06
N PHE A 27 -4.34 -22.95 -5.06
CA PHE A 27 -4.30 -24.41 -5.20
C PHE A 27 -5.03 -25.10 -4.06
N LEU A 28 -4.77 -24.70 -2.80
CA LEU A 28 -5.40 -25.26 -1.62
C LEU A 28 -6.93 -25.06 -1.62
N ILE A 29 -7.40 -23.88 -2.06
CA ILE A 29 -8.83 -23.57 -2.19
C ILE A 29 -9.46 -24.29 -3.39
N SER A 30 -8.70 -24.61 -4.43
CA SER A 30 -9.19 -25.32 -5.62
C SER A 30 -9.22 -26.84 -5.45
N PHE A 31 -8.44 -27.37 -4.50
CA PHE A 31 -8.32 -28.81 -4.23
C PHE A 31 -9.62 -29.50 -3.80
N PRO A 32 -10.48 -28.90 -2.95
CA PRO A 32 -11.76 -29.50 -2.60
C PRO A 32 -12.68 -29.68 -3.81
N ALA A 33 -13.22 -30.88 -3.96
CA ALA A 33 -14.12 -31.23 -5.07
C ALA A 33 -15.48 -30.50 -5.00
N THR A 34 -15.97 -30.21 -3.80
CA THR A 34 -17.27 -29.56 -3.60
C THR A 34 -17.14 -28.09 -3.23
N LYS A 35 -18.05 -27.26 -3.76
CA LYS A 35 -18.10 -25.82 -3.44
C LYS A 35 -18.23 -25.56 -1.93
N GLY A 36 -19.01 -26.39 -1.22
CA GLY A 36 -19.20 -26.27 0.22
C GLY A 36 -17.89 -26.39 1.00
N LEU A 37 -17.06 -27.38 0.67
CA LEU A 37 -15.78 -27.58 1.34
C LEU A 37 -14.80 -26.44 1.07
N ARG A 38 -14.82 -25.85 -0.14
CA ARG A 38 -14.03 -24.64 -0.45
C ARG A 38 -14.44 -23.45 0.42
N ILE A 39 -15.74 -23.19 0.56
CA ILE A 39 -16.25 -22.09 1.39
C ILE A 39 -15.86 -22.32 2.86
N VAL A 40 -16.04 -23.54 3.37
CA VAL A 40 -15.64 -23.89 4.75
C VAL A 40 -14.15 -23.65 4.97
N LEU A 41 -13.29 -24.08 4.04
CA LEU A 41 -11.85 -23.83 4.13
C LEU A 41 -11.52 -22.33 4.16
N ILE A 42 -12.15 -21.53 3.31
CA ILE A 42 -11.94 -20.07 3.30
C ILE A 42 -12.40 -19.45 4.63
N LEU A 43 -13.55 -19.87 5.16
CA LEU A 43 -14.05 -19.41 6.46
C LEU A 43 -13.10 -19.78 7.59
N ILE A 44 -12.52 -20.99 7.58
CA ILE A 44 -11.51 -21.42 8.55
C ILE A 44 -10.27 -20.53 8.47
N LEU A 45 -9.71 -20.33 7.27
CA LEU A 45 -8.52 -19.48 7.09
C LEU A 45 -8.78 -18.02 7.50
N THR A 46 -9.98 -17.52 7.20
CA THR A 46 -10.42 -16.18 7.61
C THR A 46 -10.52 -16.09 9.13
N ALA A 47 -11.14 -17.09 9.78
CA ALA A 47 -11.27 -17.15 11.24
C ALA A 47 -9.91 -17.21 11.92
N VAL A 48 -8.99 -18.07 11.45
CA VAL A 48 -7.62 -18.17 11.98
C VAL A 48 -6.90 -16.83 11.86
N SER A 49 -6.97 -16.18 10.70
CA SER A 49 -6.36 -14.86 10.50
C SER A 49 -6.96 -13.78 11.40
N LEU A 50 -8.28 -13.83 11.66
CA LEU A 50 -8.97 -12.89 12.55
C LEU A 50 -8.65 -13.15 14.03
N THR A 51 -8.45 -14.41 14.42
CA THR A 51 -7.94 -14.79 15.74
C THR A 51 -6.54 -14.22 15.93
N LEU A 52 -5.63 -14.44 14.97
CA LEU A 52 -4.28 -13.87 15.02
C LEU A 52 -4.32 -12.34 15.09
N TYR A 53 -5.22 -11.69 14.35
CA TYR A 53 -5.43 -10.25 14.46
C TYR A 53 -5.83 -9.85 15.89
N SER A 54 -6.83 -10.50 16.47
CA SER A 54 -7.38 -10.15 17.80
C SER A 54 -6.38 -10.35 18.95
N PHE A 55 -5.51 -11.37 18.87
CA PHE A 55 -4.54 -11.69 19.91
C PHE A 55 -3.16 -11.03 19.73
N SER A 56 -2.94 -10.34 18.61
CA SER A 56 -1.67 -9.65 18.33
C SER A 56 -1.67 -8.21 18.86
N ASP A 57 -0.49 -7.67 19.13
CA ASP A 57 -0.30 -6.26 19.44
C ASP A 57 -0.52 -5.38 18.19
N ALA A 58 -0.75 -4.07 18.40
CA ALA A 58 -1.06 -3.13 17.32
C ALA A 58 0.00 -3.07 16.21
N THR A 59 1.27 -3.31 16.55
CA THR A 59 2.39 -3.31 15.59
C THR A 59 2.31 -4.54 14.71
N THR A 60 2.15 -5.73 15.30
CA THR A 60 2.01 -6.98 14.55
C THR A 60 0.74 -6.98 13.71
N GLN A 61 -0.39 -6.53 14.25
CA GLN A 61 -1.62 -6.35 13.48
C GLN A 61 -1.44 -5.46 12.24
N PHE A 62 -0.52 -4.49 12.31
CA PHE A 62 -0.25 -3.57 11.22
C PHE A 62 0.78 -4.10 10.21
N TYR A 63 1.88 -4.73 10.63
CA TYR A 63 2.95 -5.14 9.71
C TYR A 63 2.86 -6.59 9.24
N SER A 64 2.14 -7.45 9.96
CA SER A 64 2.08 -8.89 9.68
C SER A 64 1.07 -9.22 8.59
N LEU A 65 1.48 -10.03 7.61
CA LEU A 65 0.59 -10.58 6.60
C LEU A 65 -0.46 -11.50 7.24
N GLN A 66 -0.06 -12.33 8.22
CA GLN A 66 -0.90 -13.34 8.85
C GLN A 66 -2.17 -12.73 9.48
N CYS A 67 -2.05 -11.55 10.07
CA CYS A 67 -3.16 -10.79 10.65
C CYS A 67 -4.03 -10.08 9.59
N ARG A 68 -3.63 -10.09 8.31
CA ARG A 68 -4.28 -9.38 7.20
C ARG A 68 -4.85 -10.31 6.12
N ILE A 69 -4.50 -11.60 6.14
CA ILE A 69 -4.99 -12.59 5.17
C ILE A 69 -6.53 -12.57 5.06
N TRP A 70 -7.26 -12.38 6.16
CA TRP A 70 -8.72 -12.27 6.15
C TRP A 70 -9.23 -11.16 5.21
N GLN A 71 -8.50 -10.06 5.04
CA GLN A 71 -8.88 -8.96 4.15
C GLN A 71 -8.83 -9.41 2.68
N PHE A 72 -7.77 -10.12 2.29
CA PHE A 72 -7.62 -10.68 0.95
C PHE A 72 -8.66 -11.77 0.68
N LEU A 73 -8.92 -12.65 1.66
CA LEU A 73 -9.93 -13.72 1.53
C LEU A 73 -11.35 -13.18 1.41
N LEU A 74 -11.69 -12.08 2.11
CA LEU A 74 -12.98 -11.40 1.92
C LEU A 74 -13.15 -10.88 0.48
N GLY A 75 -12.10 -10.29 -0.09
CA GLY A 75 -12.11 -9.86 -1.50
C GLY A 75 -12.25 -11.03 -2.47
N PHE A 76 -11.55 -12.14 -2.21
CA PHE A 76 -11.67 -13.37 -3.00
C PHE A 76 -13.07 -13.96 -2.95
N LEU A 77 -13.70 -14.04 -1.76
CA LEU A 77 -15.08 -14.49 -1.62
C LEU A 77 -16.05 -13.60 -2.39
N ALA A 78 -15.92 -12.27 -2.25
CA ALA A 78 -16.73 -11.31 -2.99
C ALA A 78 -16.62 -11.53 -4.50
N SER A 79 -15.40 -11.70 -5.03
CA SER A 79 -15.18 -11.97 -6.45
C SER A 79 -15.81 -13.28 -6.93
N ASN A 80 -15.72 -14.37 -6.15
CA ASN A 80 -16.33 -15.64 -6.55
C ASN A 80 -17.86 -15.56 -6.61
N LEU A 81 -18.48 -14.87 -5.64
CA LEU A 81 -19.93 -14.68 -5.61
C LEU A 81 -20.44 -13.92 -6.84
N VAL A 82 -19.64 -12.96 -7.32
CA VAL A 82 -19.91 -12.20 -8.54
C VAL A 82 -19.87 -13.10 -9.78
N THR A 83 -18.84 -13.93 -9.93
CA THR A 83 -18.66 -14.78 -11.11
C THR A 83 -19.77 -15.84 -11.22
N GLU A 84 -20.26 -16.36 -10.09
CA GLU A 84 -21.28 -17.43 -10.09
C GLU A 84 -22.72 -16.93 -10.26
N LYS A 85 -23.02 -15.67 -9.92
CA LYS A 85 -24.38 -15.11 -10.03
C LYS A 85 -24.39 -13.91 -10.97
N LYS A 86 -24.73 -14.15 -12.25
CA LYS A 86 -25.02 -13.07 -13.22
C LYS A 86 -26.23 -12.20 -12.83
N GLU A 87 -27.12 -12.70 -11.97
CA GLU A 87 -28.39 -12.06 -11.61
C GLU A 87 -28.43 -11.45 -10.20
N PHE A 88 -27.29 -11.28 -9.52
CA PHE A 88 -27.28 -10.50 -8.27
C PHE A 88 -27.36 -8.98 -8.54
N VAL A 89 -28.29 -8.58 -9.42
CA VAL A 89 -28.61 -7.18 -9.71
C VAL A 89 -29.62 -6.74 -8.66
N MET A 90 -29.12 -6.46 -7.46
CA MET A 90 -29.95 -5.96 -6.38
C MET A 90 -30.42 -4.54 -6.74
N ASP A 91 -31.70 -4.36 -7.07
CA ASP A 91 -32.31 -3.07 -7.43
C ASP A 91 -32.14 -1.96 -6.34
N ARG A 92 -31.66 -2.34 -5.14
CA ARG A 92 -31.16 -1.46 -4.06
C ARG A 92 -29.74 -0.90 -4.25
N THR A 93 -29.12 -1.12 -5.40
CA THR A 93 -27.70 -0.82 -5.68
C THR A 93 -27.29 0.64 -5.47
N ARG A 94 -28.17 1.64 -5.64
CA ARG A 94 -27.75 3.06 -5.57
C ARG A 94 -27.34 3.49 -4.15
N TRP A 95 -28.16 3.21 -3.14
CA TRP A 95 -27.85 3.56 -1.74
C TRP A 95 -26.70 2.72 -1.19
N MET A 96 -26.64 1.43 -1.53
CA MET A 96 -25.51 0.58 -1.13
C MET A 96 -24.19 1.05 -1.76
N ARG A 97 -24.19 1.52 -3.01
CA ARG A 97 -23.02 2.19 -3.62
C ARG A 97 -22.63 3.43 -2.85
N MET A 98 -23.58 4.32 -2.57
CA MET A 98 -23.30 5.55 -1.84
C MET A 98 -22.74 5.26 -0.44
N VAL A 99 -23.29 4.29 0.28
CA VAL A 99 -22.79 3.87 1.60
C VAL A 99 -21.41 3.22 1.47
N ALA A 100 -21.20 2.32 0.51
CA ALA A 100 -19.93 1.64 0.33
C ALA A 100 -18.79 2.59 -0.08
N PHE A 101 -19.10 3.72 -0.74
CA PHE A 101 -18.13 4.80 -1.02
C PHE A 101 -17.98 5.80 0.13
N ALA A 102 -19.10 6.24 0.71
CA ALA A 102 -19.10 7.29 1.72
C ALA A 102 -18.52 6.81 3.05
N LEU A 103 -18.80 5.56 3.45
CA LEU A 103 -18.41 5.03 4.75
C LEU A 103 -16.88 4.86 4.89
N PRO A 104 -16.14 4.33 3.90
CA PRO A 104 -14.68 4.32 3.96
C PRO A 104 -14.08 5.73 3.88
N ALA A 105 -14.69 6.62 3.10
CA ALA A 105 -14.22 8.00 2.98
C ALA A 105 -14.38 8.76 4.30
N THR A 106 -15.52 8.64 4.99
CA THR A 106 -15.74 9.26 6.29
C THR A 106 -14.86 8.65 7.36
N LEU A 107 -14.72 7.32 7.39
CA LEU A 107 -13.82 6.65 8.33
C LEU A 107 -12.35 7.04 8.12
N SER A 108 -11.93 7.22 6.87
CA SER A 108 -10.58 7.70 6.56
C SER A 108 -10.36 9.11 7.13
N VAL A 109 -11.36 10.00 7.04
CA VAL A 109 -11.29 11.35 7.61
C VAL A 109 -11.27 11.32 9.15
N THR A 110 -12.06 10.46 9.79
CA THR A 110 -12.07 10.37 11.27
C THR A 110 -10.77 9.78 11.81
N VAL A 111 -10.20 8.79 11.11
CA VAL A 111 -8.88 8.22 11.46
C VAL A 111 -7.78 9.26 11.28
N LEU A 112 -7.82 10.06 10.21
CA LEU A 112 -6.91 11.20 10.02
C LEU A 112 -7.08 12.27 11.12
N GLY A 113 -8.28 12.41 11.68
CA GLY A 113 -8.57 13.24 12.85
C GLY A 113 -8.11 12.64 14.19
N GLY A 114 -7.45 11.48 14.19
CA GLY A 114 -6.93 10.82 15.40
C GLY A 114 -7.96 9.95 16.14
N VAL A 115 -9.16 9.77 15.58
CA VAL A 115 -10.21 8.91 16.15
C VAL A 115 -10.17 7.56 15.42
N SER A 116 -9.51 6.57 16.02
CA SER A 116 -9.61 5.18 15.57
C SER A 116 -10.56 4.42 16.49
N LEU A 117 -11.55 3.77 15.89
CA LEU A 117 -12.55 2.96 16.59
C LEU A 117 -12.09 1.50 16.81
N GLY A 118 -10.89 1.12 16.37
CA GLY A 118 -10.37 -0.26 16.41
C GLY A 118 -11.07 -1.25 15.46
N ILE A 119 -12.27 -0.91 14.99
CA ILE A 119 -13.09 -1.67 14.03
C ILE A 119 -13.07 -1.05 12.61
N ASP A 120 -12.41 0.08 12.45
CA ASP A 120 -12.24 0.81 11.19
C ASP A 120 -11.76 -0.11 10.05
N ARG A 121 -10.77 -0.96 10.33
CA ARG A 121 -10.22 -1.91 9.35
C ARG A 121 -11.23 -2.94 8.88
N ILE A 122 -12.08 -3.43 9.79
CA ILE A 122 -13.15 -4.39 9.47
C ILE A 122 -14.18 -3.73 8.58
N ILE A 123 -14.62 -2.52 8.96
CA ILE A 123 -15.63 -1.78 8.21
C ILE A 123 -15.13 -1.45 6.79
N VAL A 124 -13.90 -0.93 6.67
CA VAL A 124 -13.31 -0.61 5.36
C VAL A 124 -13.16 -1.86 4.49
N SER A 125 -12.77 -3.00 5.06
CA SER A 125 -12.64 -4.27 4.33
C SER A 125 -13.99 -4.78 3.83
N ILE A 126 -15.04 -4.70 4.66
CA ILE A 126 -16.41 -5.08 4.26
C ILE A 126 -16.93 -4.14 3.16
N CYS A 127 -16.74 -2.82 3.31
CA CYS A 127 -17.14 -1.87 2.26
C CYS A 127 -16.41 -2.15 0.94
N SER A 128 -15.12 -2.49 0.99
CA SER A 128 -14.34 -2.85 -0.20
C SER A 128 -14.90 -4.11 -0.86
N ALA A 129 -15.24 -5.15 -0.09
CA ALA A 129 -15.90 -6.35 -0.61
C ALA A 129 -17.27 -6.02 -1.23
N VAL A 130 -18.06 -5.14 -0.62
CA VAL A 130 -19.34 -4.67 -1.18
C VAL A 130 -19.14 -3.89 -2.49
N ILE A 131 -18.10 -3.07 -2.60
CA ILE A 131 -17.76 -2.39 -3.86
C ILE A 131 -17.46 -3.42 -4.95
N VAL A 132 -16.71 -4.48 -4.66
CA VAL A 132 -16.43 -5.57 -5.60
C VAL A 132 -17.73 -6.26 -6.05
N LEU A 133 -18.63 -6.58 -5.10
CA LEU A 133 -19.92 -7.21 -5.40
C LEU A 133 -20.79 -6.37 -6.34
N ILE A 134 -20.77 -5.04 -6.19
CA ILE A 134 -21.60 -4.13 -7.00
C ILE A 134 -20.90 -3.70 -8.29
N GLY A 135 -19.57 -3.73 -8.34
CA GLY A 135 -18.76 -3.22 -9.44
C GLY A 135 -18.76 -4.06 -10.71
N ASN A 136 -19.31 -5.28 -10.66
CA ASN A 136 -19.42 -6.15 -11.84
C ASN A 136 -20.50 -5.71 -12.85
N ASP A 137 -21.32 -4.74 -12.49
CA ASP A 137 -22.23 -4.13 -13.43
C ASP A 137 -21.44 -3.19 -14.35
N HIS A 138 -21.16 -3.64 -15.59
CA HIS A 138 -20.54 -2.85 -16.66
C HIS A 138 -21.27 -1.52 -16.91
N GLN A 139 -22.51 -1.35 -16.41
CA GLN A 139 -23.26 -0.10 -16.52
C GLN A 139 -23.04 0.88 -15.37
N SER A 140 -22.18 0.58 -14.40
CA SER A 140 -21.88 1.49 -13.30
C SER A 140 -21.07 2.71 -13.77
N ARG A 141 -21.78 3.71 -14.32
CA ARG A 141 -21.24 5.01 -14.75
C ARG A 141 -20.46 5.72 -13.64
N LEU A 142 -20.76 5.41 -12.38
CA LEU A 142 -20.02 5.91 -11.22
C LEU A 142 -18.60 5.36 -11.17
N LEU A 143 -18.40 4.04 -11.30
CA LEU A 143 -17.07 3.41 -11.24
C LEU A 143 -16.26 3.60 -12.53
N THR A 144 -16.95 3.83 -13.66
CA THR A 144 -16.33 4.00 -14.97
C THR A 144 -16.14 5.48 -15.35
N ASN A 145 -16.27 6.40 -14.38
CA ASN A 145 -16.04 7.82 -14.65
C ASN A 145 -14.55 8.04 -15.02
N ARG A 146 -14.30 8.88 -16.02
CA ARG A 146 -12.97 9.30 -16.46
C ARG A 146 -12.09 9.73 -15.28
N LEU A 147 -12.63 10.47 -14.31
CA LEU A 147 -11.85 10.91 -13.15
C LEU A 147 -11.37 9.73 -12.28
N LEU A 148 -12.26 8.78 -11.97
CA LEU A 148 -11.90 7.61 -11.16
C LEU A 148 -10.98 6.66 -11.92
N THR A 149 -11.13 6.59 -13.24
CA THR A 149 -10.24 5.82 -14.11
C THR A 149 -8.82 6.42 -14.08
N VAL A 150 -8.69 7.74 -14.21
CA VAL A 150 -7.41 8.45 -14.10
C VAL A 150 -6.79 8.25 -12.71
N VAL A 151 -7.58 8.39 -11.64
CA VAL A 151 -7.08 8.17 -10.27
C VAL A 151 -6.61 6.73 -10.10
N ARG A 152 -7.38 5.75 -10.57
CA ARG A 152 -7.01 4.33 -10.53
C ARG A 152 -5.65 4.11 -11.21
N ASP A 153 -5.50 4.60 -12.44
CA ASP A 153 -4.32 4.33 -13.28
C ASP A 153 -3.03 4.91 -12.67
N TYR A 154 -3.12 6.04 -11.96
CA TYR A 154 -1.94 6.71 -11.38
C TYR A 154 -1.79 6.55 -9.86
N SER A 155 -2.78 5.96 -9.17
CA SER A 155 -2.80 5.87 -7.70
C SER A 155 -1.56 5.18 -7.13
N TYR A 156 -1.13 4.09 -7.75
CA TYR A 156 0.02 3.30 -7.30
C TYR A 156 1.35 4.06 -7.49
N GLU A 157 1.55 4.69 -8.65
CA GLU A 157 2.76 5.48 -8.91
C GLU A 157 2.88 6.64 -7.93
N LEU A 158 1.79 7.37 -7.71
CA LEU A 158 1.73 8.48 -6.75
C LEU A 158 1.98 7.99 -5.32
N TYR A 159 1.46 6.81 -4.96
CA TYR A 159 1.70 6.17 -3.67
C TYR A 159 3.20 5.94 -3.39
N LEU A 160 3.96 5.47 -4.37
CA LEU A 160 5.41 5.25 -4.18
C LEU A 160 6.18 6.56 -3.98
N ILE A 161 5.70 7.64 -4.59
CA ILE A 161 6.44 8.90 -4.69
C ILE A 161 6.15 9.85 -3.53
N HIS A 162 4.89 9.97 -3.11
CA HIS A 162 4.47 11.03 -2.19
C HIS A 162 5.15 10.93 -0.82
N TRP A 163 5.38 9.73 -0.30
CA TRP A 163 5.92 9.54 1.04
C TRP A 163 7.39 9.99 1.19
N PRO A 164 8.33 9.57 0.31
CA PRO A 164 9.68 10.12 0.32
C PRO A 164 9.70 11.66 0.27
N VAL A 165 8.85 12.26 -0.59
CA VAL A 165 8.73 13.72 -0.70
C VAL A 165 8.27 14.34 0.63
N ILE A 166 7.20 13.80 1.23
CA ILE A 166 6.69 14.24 2.54
C ILE A 166 7.80 14.18 3.60
N VAL A 167 8.49 13.05 3.70
CA VAL A 167 9.49 12.82 4.74
C VAL A 167 10.71 13.73 4.57
N LEU A 168 11.22 13.89 3.34
CA LEU A 168 12.35 14.77 3.04
C LEU A 168 12.02 16.24 3.30
N PHE A 169 10.82 16.67 2.90
CA PHE A 169 10.39 18.05 3.07
C PHE A 169 10.11 18.38 4.54
N ASN A 170 9.39 17.50 5.26
CA ASN A 170 9.15 17.64 6.71
C ASN A 170 10.44 17.70 7.52
N TYR A 171 11.45 16.92 7.14
CA TYR A 171 12.74 16.92 7.82
C TYR A 171 13.51 18.23 7.60
N SER A 172 13.43 18.81 6.39
CA SER A 172 14.23 19.97 6.01
C SER A 172 13.69 21.28 6.56
N THR A 173 12.38 21.49 6.60
CA THR A 173 11.81 22.79 6.98
C THR A 173 11.39 22.85 8.45
N ARG A 174 11.19 21.70 9.13
CA ARG A 174 10.64 21.60 10.51
C ARG A 174 9.31 22.35 10.73
N PHE A 175 8.67 22.84 9.67
CA PHE A 175 7.38 23.51 9.73
C PHE A 175 6.24 22.50 9.55
N HIS A 176 5.13 22.76 10.25
CA HIS A 176 3.91 21.96 10.16
C HIS A 176 2.72 22.93 10.05
N GLY A 177 1.90 22.77 9.01
CA GLY A 177 0.75 23.64 8.75
C GLY A 177 0.13 23.43 7.36
N LEU A 178 -1.01 24.08 7.10
CA LEU A 178 -1.73 23.94 5.82
C LEU A 178 -0.88 24.35 4.61
N GLY A 179 -0.18 25.49 4.71
CA GLY A 179 0.71 25.96 3.64
C GLY A 179 1.85 24.97 3.34
N HIS A 180 2.40 24.35 4.39
CA HIS A 180 3.41 23.31 4.25
C HIS A 180 2.85 22.07 3.54
N ALA A 181 1.63 21.63 3.87
CA ALA A 181 0.97 20.52 3.18
C ALA A 181 0.69 20.82 1.70
N ILE A 182 0.27 22.05 1.37
CA ILE A 182 0.06 22.48 -0.01
C ILE A 182 1.36 22.44 -0.80
N VAL A 183 2.47 22.93 -0.23
CA VAL A 183 3.79 22.88 -0.90
C VAL A 183 4.23 21.44 -1.13
N VAL A 184 4.08 20.56 -0.15
CA VAL A 184 4.37 19.12 -0.31
C VAL A 184 3.54 18.49 -1.42
N LEU A 185 2.25 18.82 -1.49
CA LEU A 185 1.36 18.34 -2.54
C LEU A 185 1.82 18.83 -3.92
N ILE A 186 2.16 20.11 -4.05
CA ILE A 186 2.67 20.69 -5.30
C ILE A 186 3.97 19.99 -5.73
N ILE A 187 4.92 19.80 -4.81
CA ILE A 187 6.20 19.12 -5.11
C ILE A 187 5.92 17.67 -5.54
N THR A 188 5.04 16.96 -4.83
CA THR A 188 4.67 15.57 -5.13
C THR A 188 4.06 15.46 -6.53
N ILE A 189 3.07 16.29 -6.85
CA ILE A 189 2.41 16.29 -8.17
C ILE A 189 3.40 16.67 -9.27
N SER A 190 4.25 17.68 -9.03
CA SER A 190 5.25 18.12 -10.01
C SER A 190 6.25 17.01 -10.30
N PHE A 191 6.75 16.33 -9.27
CA PHE A 191 7.69 15.22 -9.42
C PHE A 191 7.04 14.00 -10.09
N PHE A 192 5.79 13.69 -9.74
CA PHE A 192 4.99 12.66 -10.42
C PHE A 192 4.83 12.95 -11.91
N LEU A 193 4.42 14.15 -12.30
CA LEU A 193 4.25 14.54 -13.70
C LEU A 193 5.55 14.42 -14.50
N VAL A 194 6.69 14.72 -13.88
CA VAL A 194 8.00 14.59 -14.50
C VAL A 194 8.36 13.13 -14.72
N LEU A 195 8.16 12.28 -13.72
CA LEU A 195 8.38 10.85 -13.86
C LEU A 195 7.49 10.26 -14.95
N GLN A 196 6.22 10.66 -15.02
CA GLN A 196 5.31 10.22 -16.07
C GLN A 196 5.83 10.61 -17.47
N ARG A 197 6.34 11.84 -17.64
CA ARG A 197 6.95 12.30 -18.90
C ARG A 197 8.20 11.50 -19.27
N ILE A 198 9.03 11.15 -18.28
CA ILE A 198 10.21 10.30 -18.48
C ILE A 198 9.78 8.88 -18.88
N PHE A 199 8.82 8.27 -18.19
CA PHE A 199 8.32 6.93 -18.52
C PHE A 199 7.72 6.88 -19.92
N GLN A 200 6.94 7.89 -20.31
CA GLN A 200 6.45 8.01 -21.68
C GLN A 200 7.61 8.15 -22.68
N ALA A 201 8.63 8.95 -22.37
CA ALA A 201 9.82 9.09 -23.20
C ALA A 201 10.61 7.76 -23.36
N VAL A 202 10.58 6.87 -22.38
CA VAL A 202 11.22 5.55 -22.44
C VAL A 202 10.37 4.54 -23.22
N ASN A 203 9.04 4.60 -23.08
CA ASN A 203 8.10 3.65 -23.70
C ASN A 203 7.67 4.02 -25.13
N ILE A 204 8.10 5.17 -25.68
CA ILE A 204 7.86 5.53 -27.09
C ILE A 204 8.85 4.75 -27.99
N PRO A 205 8.39 4.04 -29.03
CA PRO A 205 9.28 3.40 -29.99
C PRO A 205 10.23 4.45 -30.58
N GLN A 206 11.53 4.13 -30.67
CA GLN A 206 12.62 5.07 -30.95
C GLN A 206 12.48 5.88 -32.26
N SER A 207 11.52 5.56 -33.13
CA SER A 207 11.31 6.14 -34.45
C SER A 207 10.60 7.51 -34.48
N THR A 208 10.02 8.00 -33.38
CA THR A 208 9.26 9.28 -33.36
C THR A 208 9.86 10.36 -32.46
N PHE A 209 11.12 10.19 -32.03
CA PHE A 209 11.76 11.12 -31.11
C PHE A 209 12.10 12.48 -31.77
N THR A 210 11.49 13.56 -31.28
CA THR A 210 12.03 14.92 -31.50
C THR A 210 13.02 15.25 -30.38
N PRO A 211 14.22 15.78 -30.69
CA PRO A 211 15.31 15.92 -29.74
C PRO A 211 14.99 16.87 -28.56
N ASN A 212 14.17 17.90 -28.77
CA ASN A 212 13.87 18.92 -27.76
C ASN A 212 13.12 18.38 -26.52
N PHE A 213 12.42 17.25 -26.63
CA PHE A 213 11.63 16.67 -25.53
C PHE A 213 12.48 15.87 -24.53
N ARG A 214 13.62 15.31 -24.95
CA ARG A 214 14.55 14.60 -24.04
C ARG A 214 15.26 15.58 -23.12
N TYR A 215 15.71 16.69 -23.67
CA TYR A 215 16.52 17.65 -22.93
C TYR A 215 15.73 18.41 -21.87
N THR A 216 14.42 18.63 -22.06
CA THR A 216 13.57 19.26 -21.03
C THR A 216 13.33 18.35 -19.84
N GLY A 217 13.09 17.05 -20.06
CA GLY A 217 12.96 16.06 -18.98
C GLY A 217 14.26 15.86 -18.20
N ILE A 218 15.40 15.77 -18.91
CA ILE A 218 16.73 15.66 -18.30
C ILE A 218 17.10 16.93 -17.53
N LEU A 219 16.82 18.12 -18.09
CA LEU A 219 17.09 19.40 -17.43
C LEU A 219 16.27 19.56 -16.15
N TYR A 220 15.00 19.20 -16.18
CA TYR A 220 14.15 19.26 -14.99
C TYR A 220 14.58 18.24 -13.93
N LEU A 221 14.91 17.01 -14.32
CA LEU A 221 15.46 15.99 -13.43
C LEU A 221 16.78 16.46 -12.81
N ALA A 222 17.66 17.09 -13.59
CA ALA A 222 18.91 17.66 -13.11
C ALA A 222 18.68 18.81 -12.12
N ILE A 223 17.67 19.67 -12.34
CA ILE A 223 17.29 20.74 -11.41
C ILE A 223 16.77 20.14 -10.09
N VAL A 224 15.88 19.16 -10.16
CA VAL A 224 15.33 18.49 -8.96
C VAL A 224 16.43 17.75 -8.20
N LEU A 225 17.28 16.99 -8.89
CA LEU A 225 18.44 16.32 -8.29
C LEU A 225 19.42 17.33 -7.68
N ALA A 226 19.70 18.46 -8.35
CA ALA A 226 20.56 19.51 -7.82
C ALA A 226 19.97 20.15 -6.55
N LEU A 227 18.65 20.37 -6.50
CA LEU A 227 17.96 20.87 -5.31
C LEU A 227 17.98 19.85 -4.16
N ILE A 228 17.85 18.56 -4.48
CA ILE A 228 17.90 17.45 -3.52
C ILE A 228 19.32 17.27 -2.96
N ILE A 229 20.36 17.27 -3.82
CA ILE A 229 21.78 17.10 -3.46
C ILE A 229 22.31 18.33 -2.71
N LYS A 230 21.91 19.55 -3.10
CA LYS A 230 22.30 20.78 -2.40
C LYS A 230 21.68 20.85 -0.99
N SER A 231 20.61 20.09 -0.72
CA SER A 231 20.10 19.96 0.64
C SER A 231 21.10 19.17 1.48
N LYS A 232 21.85 19.86 2.36
CA LYS A 232 22.70 19.25 3.40
C LYS A 232 21.92 18.19 4.21
N SER A 233 20.60 18.33 4.27
CA SER A 233 19.65 17.39 4.86
C SER A 233 19.74 15.98 4.28
N LEU A 234 19.78 15.79 2.95
CA LEU A 234 19.75 14.45 2.34
C LEU A 234 21.01 13.64 2.66
N THR A 235 22.18 14.27 2.62
CA THR A 235 23.47 13.60 2.89
C THR A 235 23.56 13.16 4.35
N ILE A 236 23.06 13.97 5.28
CA ILE A 236 22.97 13.64 6.70
C ILE A 236 21.96 12.52 6.94
N ILE A 237 20.82 12.57 6.24
CA ILE A 237 19.77 11.55 6.30
C ILE A 237 20.28 10.17 5.85
N LEU A 238 20.91 10.09 4.67
CA LEU A 238 21.39 8.82 4.11
C LEU A 238 22.47 8.22 5.01
N ARG A 239 23.36 9.05 5.54
CA ARG A 239 24.39 8.62 6.51
C ARG A 239 23.75 8.03 7.77
N ASN A 240 22.77 8.71 8.37
CA ASN A 240 22.10 8.22 9.58
C ASN A 240 21.30 6.92 9.34
N GLN A 241 20.67 6.75 8.18
CA GLN A 241 19.99 5.49 7.84
C GLN A 241 20.99 4.34 7.69
N ILE A 242 22.10 4.56 6.98
CA ILE A 242 23.15 3.55 6.79
C ILE A 242 23.74 3.15 8.15
N ASP A 243 24.01 4.12 9.02
CA ASP A 243 24.56 3.86 10.35
C ASP A 243 23.57 3.10 11.24
N SER A 244 22.26 3.41 11.15
CA SER A 244 21.24 2.65 11.89
C SER A 244 21.09 1.20 11.41
N LEU A 245 21.20 0.96 10.10
CA LEU A 245 21.16 -0.39 9.53
C LEU A 245 22.40 -1.18 9.93
N ARG A 246 23.58 -0.54 9.93
CA ARG A 246 24.83 -1.14 10.42
C ARG A 246 24.73 -1.54 11.88
N LEU A 247 24.23 -0.66 12.74
CA LEU A 247 24.06 -0.96 14.17
C LEU A 247 23.09 -2.12 14.39
N SER A 248 21.95 -2.16 13.69
CA SER A 248 21.02 -3.29 13.79
C SER A 248 21.61 -4.61 13.28
N ALA A 249 22.45 -4.56 12.23
CA ALA A 249 23.14 -5.74 11.73
C ALA A 249 24.24 -6.22 12.69
N MET A 250 24.93 -5.30 13.37
CA MET A 250 25.93 -5.62 14.41
C MET A 250 25.26 -6.19 15.66
N GLU A 251 24.15 -5.63 16.12
CA GLU A 251 23.36 -6.18 17.24
C GLU A 251 22.85 -7.59 16.91
N TRP A 252 22.39 -7.82 15.68
CA TRP A 252 21.98 -9.15 15.22
C TRP A 252 23.15 -10.14 15.16
N ALA A 253 24.34 -9.71 14.69
CA ALA A 253 25.54 -10.54 14.65
C ALA A 253 26.07 -10.90 16.05
N ILE A 254 26.15 -9.91 16.96
CA ILE A 254 26.60 -10.11 18.35
C ILE A 254 25.60 -10.99 19.12
N GLY A 255 24.29 -10.79 18.89
CA GLY A 255 23.25 -11.65 19.46
C GLY A 255 23.32 -13.10 18.98
N HIS A 256 23.86 -13.37 17.79
CA HIS A 256 24.11 -14.73 17.30
C HIS A 256 25.37 -15.37 17.88
N GLU A 257 26.44 -14.61 18.14
CA GLU A 257 27.63 -15.12 18.82
C GLU A 257 27.34 -15.49 20.28
N PHE A 258 26.49 -14.73 20.99
CA PHE A 258 26.16 -15.02 22.39
C PHE A 258 25.31 -16.29 22.59
N PHE A 259 24.56 -16.73 21.57
CA PHE A 259 23.74 -17.96 21.61
C PHE A 259 24.46 -19.22 21.12
N THR A 260 25.70 -19.10 20.63
CA THR A 260 26.48 -20.23 20.11
C THR A 260 27.66 -20.65 20.98
N LEU A 261 27.86 -19.99 22.14
CA LEU A 261 28.82 -20.46 23.14
C LEU A 261 28.23 -21.67 23.88
N PRO A 262 28.90 -22.85 23.88
CA PRO A 262 28.44 -23.98 24.68
C PRO A 262 28.48 -23.61 26.17
N PRO A 263 27.58 -24.15 27.00
CA PRO A 263 27.65 -23.91 28.43
C PRO A 263 29.00 -24.44 28.92
N HIS A 264 29.80 -23.56 29.51
CA HIS A 264 30.94 -23.99 30.32
C HIS A 264 30.38 -24.89 31.42
N GLU A 265 30.73 -26.17 31.39
CA GLU A 265 30.67 -27.05 32.56
C GLU A 265 31.59 -26.42 33.62
N GLU A 266 30.98 -25.81 34.63
CA GLU A 266 31.64 -25.52 35.90
C GLU A 266 31.47 -26.76 36.80
N ASP A 267 32.60 -27.39 37.11
CA ASP A 267 32.80 -28.32 38.22
C ASP A 267 32.54 -27.65 39.59
#